data_AF-A0A965A1X4-F1
#
_entry.id   AF-A0A965A1X4-F1
#
_cell.length_a   1.000
_cell.length_b   1.000
_cell.length_c   1.000
_cell.angle_alpha   90.00
_cell.angle_beta   90.00
_cell.angle_gamma   90.00
#
_symmetry.space_group_name_H-M   'P 1'
#
loop_
_entity.id
_entity.type
_entity.pdbx_description
1 polymer ?
#
loop_
_entity_poly.entity_id
_entity_poly.type
_entity_poly.pdbx_seq_one_letter_code
_entity_poly.pdbx_strand_id
1 'polypeptide(L)'
;MSTDDKRTSRDRDGELFDLVVAYARQETVEPLRGAGRWVAVGLVSMALMSVGMVLFALGLLRAVQDIGGSTFDGTWSFVPYVFGVVFAAVIVVVAISQIKRPRL
;
A
#
# COMPACT_ATOMS: atom_id res chain seq x y z
N MET A 1 -6.41 -9.66 62.43
CA MET A 1 -5.60 -8.77 61.59
C MET A 1 -4.98 -9.58 60.44
N SER A 2 -5.71 -9.87 59.35
CA SER A 2 -5.11 -10.58 58.18
C SER A 2 -5.94 -10.53 56.87
N THR A 3 -7.26 -10.33 56.90
CA THR A 3 -8.10 -10.47 55.69
C THR A 3 -8.46 -9.17 54.97
N ASP A 4 -8.42 -8.04 55.66
CA ASP A 4 -8.75 -6.72 55.09
C ASP A 4 -7.63 -6.19 54.16
N ASP A 5 -6.38 -6.34 54.61
CA ASP A 5 -5.17 -5.92 53.87
C ASP A 5 -5.06 -6.55 52.47
N LYS A 6 -5.46 -7.83 52.35
CA LYS A 6 -5.43 -8.54 51.06
C LYS A 6 -6.48 -8.07 50.06
N ARG A 7 -7.58 -7.45 50.51
CA ARG A 7 -8.58 -6.87 49.59
C ARG A 7 -8.11 -5.53 49.06
N THR A 8 -7.65 -4.63 49.94
CA THR A 8 -7.13 -3.31 49.53
C THR A 8 -5.90 -3.38 48.62
N SER A 9 -5.01 -4.36 48.80
CA SER A 9 -3.87 -4.54 47.90
C SER A 9 -4.34 -4.99 46.51
N ARG A 10 -5.30 -5.93 46.44
CA ARG A 10 -5.81 -6.45 45.16
C ARG A 10 -6.62 -5.39 44.40
N ASP A 11 -7.36 -4.54 45.11
CA ASP A 11 -8.09 -3.41 44.53
C ASP A 11 -7.12 -2.34 43.99
N ARG A 12 -6.03 -2.05 44.73
CA ARG A 12 -4.97 -1.13 44.26
C ARG A 12 -4.25 -1.65 43.01
N ASP A 13 -3.90 -2.93 42.98
CA ASP A 13 -3.23 -3.54 41.82
C ASP A 13 -4.13 -3.49 40.58
N GLY A 14 -5.44 -3.72 40.76
CA GLY A 14 -6.45 -3.58 39.71
C GLY A 14 -6.58 -2.14 39.21
N GLU A 15 -6.60 -1.15 40.12
CA GLU A 15 -6.66 0.28 39.79
C GLU A 15 -5.43 0.74 39.00
N LEU A 16 -4.23 0.31 39.39
CA LEU A 16 -2.99 0.60 38.67
C LEU A 16 -3.00 -0.01 37.28
N PHE A 17 -3.50 -1.25 37.15
CA PHE A 17 -3.62 -1.91 35.85
C PHE A 17 -4.62 -1.18 34.95
N ASP A 18 -5.76 -0.76 35.48
CA ASP A 18 -6.77 0.00 34.72
C ASP A 18 -6.24 1.36 34.28
N LEU A 19 -5.44 2.04 35.11
CA LEU A 19 -4.78 3.30 34.76
C LEU A 19 -3.75 3.11 33.63
N VAL A 20 -2.95 2.03 33.67
CA VAL A 20 -1.97 1.72 32.61
C VAL A 20 -2.68 1.37 31.30
N VAL A 21 -3.76 0.59 31.37
CA VAL A 21 -4.58 0.25 30.20
C VAL A 21 -5.24 1.50 29.61
N ALA A 22 -5.78 2.38 30.46
CA ALA A 22 -6.38 3.64 30.03
C ALA A 22 -5.36 4.57 29.38
N TYR A 23 -4.14 4.67 29.94
CA TYR A 23 -3.05 5.46 29.37
C TYR A 23 -2.58 4.89 28.04
N ALA A 24 -2.32 3.58 27.95
CA ALA A 24 -1.95 2.93 26.70
C ALA A 24 -3.02 3.14 25.62
N ARG A 25 -4.30 3.13 26.00
CA ARG A 25 -5.41 3.44 25.09
C ARG A 25 -5.43 4.92 24.69
N GLN A 26 -5.10 5.85 25.58
CA GLN A 26 -4.98 7.27 25.25
C GLN A 26 -3.82 7.53 24.29
N GLU A 27 -2.64 6.99 24.59
CA GLU A 27 -1.43 7.15 23.79
C GLU A 27 -1.54 6.50 22.40
N THR A 28 -2.36 5.44 22.26
CA THR A 28 -2.49 4.70 20.98
C THR A 28 -3.67 5.17 20.14
N VAL A 29 -4.75 5.67 20.73
CA VAL A 29 -5.94 6.11 19.97
C VAL A 29 -5.68 7.39 19.20
N GLU A 30 -4.88 8.31 19.74
CA GLU A 30 -4.49 9.55 19.06
C GLU A 30 -3.67 9.30 17.78
N PRO A 31 -2.59 8.49 17.78
CA PRO A 31 -1.85 8.15 16.57
C PRO A 31 -2.64 7.24 15.61
N LEU A 32 -3.49 6.33 16.11
CA LEU A 32 -4.29 5.45 15.26
C LEU A 32 -5.34 6.22 14.45
N ARG A 33 -5.95 7.26 15.05
CA ARG A 33 -6.88 8.16 14.35
C ARG A 33 -6.18 8.97 13.25
N GLY A 34 -4.92 9.34 13.46
CA GLY A 34 -4.07 9.95 12.44
C GLY A 34 -3.72 8.99 11.29
N ALA A 35 -3.29 7.76 11.63
CA ALA A 35 -2.89 6.74 10.67
C ALA A 35 -4.04 6.32 9.72
N GLY A 36 -5.28 6.23 10.23
CA GLY A 36 -6.44 5.84 9.42
C GLY A 36 -6.67 6.72 8.19
N ARG A 37 -6.41 8.04 8.29
CA ARG A 37 -6.52 8.95 7.14
C ARG A 37 -5.50 8.61 6.05
N TRP A 38 -4.24 8.39 6.43
CA TRP A 38 -3.16 8.08 5.50
C TRP A 38 -3.35 6.71 4.83
N VAL A 39 -3.84 5.73 5.57
CA VAL A 39 -4.20 4.40 5.04
C VAL A 39 -5.33 4.53 4.01
N ALA A 40 -6.38 5.30 4.31
CA ALA A 40 -7.47 5.53 3.38
C ALA A 40 -7.00 6.22 2.09
N VAL A 41 -6.16 7.25 2.20
CA VAL A 41 -5.55 7.93 1.03
C VAL A 41 -4.65 6.98 0.25
N GLY A 42 -3.90 6.12 0.93
CA GLY A 42 -3.08 5.07 0.31
C GLY A 42 -3.93 4.07 -0.49
N LEU A 43 -5.06 3.64 0.06
CA LEU A 43 -5.94 2.70 -0.62
C LEU A 43 -6.59 3.30 -1.87
N VAL A 44 -7.03 4.56 -1.79
CA VAL A 44 -7.60 5.29 -2.92
C VAL A 44 -6.55 5.49 -4.01
N SER A 45 -5.32 5.88 -3.64
CA SER A 45 -4.25 6.07 -4.61
C SER A 45 -3.81 4.76 -5.25
N MET A 46 -3.78 3.65 -4.51
CA MET A 46 -3.55 2.31 -5.05
C MET A 46 -4.58 1.94 -6.12
N ALA A 47 -5.87 2.13 -5.82
CA ALA A 47 -6.95 1.84 -6.77
C ALA A 47 -6.82 2.71 -8.03
N LEU A 48 -6.58 4.02 -7.85
CA LEU A 48 -6.45 4.95 -8.96
C LEU A 48 -5.19 4.67 -9.81
N MET A 49 -4.06 4.37 -9.18
CA MET A 49 -2.81 4.00 -9.85
C MET A 49 -2.95 2.69 -10.62
N SER A 50 -3.64 1.70 -10.06
CA SER A 50 -3.90 0.43 -10.75
C SER A 50 -4.68 0.65 -12.05
N VAL A 51 -5.77 1.42 -11.98
CA VAL A 51 -6.60 1.71 -13.17
C VAL A 51 -5.82 2.56 -14.17
N GLY A 52 -5.13 3.60 -13.70
CA GLY A 52 -4.31 4.46 -14.54
C GLY A 52 -3.21 3.69 -15.29
N MET A 53 -2.58 2.73 -14.63
CA MET A 53 -1.54 1.89 -15.23
C MET A 53 -2.09 1.07 -16.40
N VAL A 54 -3.27 0.45 -16.24
CA VAL A 54 -3.90 -0.35 -17.30
C VAL A 54 -4.29 0.53 -18.49
N LEU A 55 -4.93 1.67 -18.23
CA LEU A 55 -5.33 2.61 -19.28
C LEU A 55 -4.12 3.20 -20.01
N PHE A 56 -3.05 3.51 -19.29
CA PHE A 56 -1.81 4.00 -19.87
C PHE A 56 -1.14 2.94 -20.76
N ALA A 57 -1.11 1.67 -20.32
CA ALA A 57 -0.59 0.56 -21.14
C ALA A 57 -1.36 0.42 -22.46
N LEU A 58 -2.70 0.46 -22.40
CA LEU A 58 -3.56 0.39 -23.57
C LEU A 58 -3.40 1.61 -24.48
N GLY A 59 -3.30 2.81 -23.90
CA GLY A 59 -3.07 4.05 -24.63
C GLY A 59 -1.72 4.07 -25.34
N LEU A 60 -0.66 3.58 -24.69
CA LEU A 60 0.67 3.46 -25.28
C LEU A 60 0.69 2.45 -26.43
N LEU A 61 0.08 1.28 -26.23
CA LEU A 61 -0.07 0.27 -27.27
C LEU A 61 -0.82 0.85 -28.49
N ARG A 62 -1.90 1.60 -28.22
CA ARG A 62 -2.68 2.24 -29.27
C ARG A 62 -1.89 3.33 -29.99
N ALA A 63 -1.13 4.16 -29.28
CA ALA A 63 -0.28 5.18 -29.88
C ALA A 63 0.80 4.58 -30.78
N VAL A 64 1.41 3.47 -30.36
CA VAL A 64 2.40 2.74 -31.18
C VAL A 64 1.76 2.16 -32.44
N GLN A 65 0.54 1.62 -32.33
CA GLN A 65 -0.22 1.13 -33.48
C GLN A 65 -0.64 2.26 -34.43
N ASP A 66 -1.07 3.41 -33.90
CA ASP A 66 -1.55 4.56 -34.66
C ASP A 66 -0.42 5.27 -35.42
N ILE A 67 0.75 5.43 -34.78
CA ILE A 67 1.97 5.96 -35.43
C ILE A 67 2.49 4.98 -36.49
N GLY A 68 2.31 3.68 -36.27
CA GLY A 68 2.75 2.63 -37.18
C GLY A 68 1.94 2.47 -38.46
N GLY A 69 0.65 2.85 -38.42
CA GLY A 69 -0.28 2.73 -39.55
C GLY A 69 -0.23 1.35 -40.23
N SER A 70 -0.24 1.34 -41.56
CA SER A 70 -0.22 0.11 -42.39
C SER A 70 1.12 -0.62 -42.43
N THR A 71 2.16 -0.09 -41.78
CA THR A 71 3.50 -0.73 -41.71
C THR A 71 3.46 -2.03 -40.89
N PHE A 72 2.49 -2.15 -39.99
CA PHE A 72 2.32 -3.32 -39.12
C PHE A 72 1.27 -4.33 -39.61
N ASP A 73 0.56 -4.08 -40.72
CA ASP A 73 -0.50 -4.97 -41.23
C ASP A 73 0.04 -6.25 -41.93
N GLY A 74 1.36 -6.32 -42.16
CA GLY A 74 2.05 -7.48 -42.78
C GLY A 74 2.85 -8.34 -41.79
N THR A 75 4.04 -8.79 -42.21
CA THR A 75 4.97 -9.64 -41.43
C THR A 75 5.40 -9.06 -40.08
N TRP A 76 5.17 -7.76 -39.85
CA TRP A 76 5.57 -7.01 -38.64
C TRP A 76 4.44 -6.82 -37.61
N SER A 77 3.29 -7.49 -37.77
CA SER A 77 2.14 -7.43 -36.84
C SER A 77 2.44 -7.88 -35.40
N PHE A 78 3.58 -8.54 -35.16
CA PHE A 78 4.02 -8.96 -33.84
C PHE A 78 4.68 -7.83 -33.02
N VAL A 79 5.18 -6.78 -33.66
CA VAL A 79 5.96 -5.69 -33.03
C VAL A 79 5.16 -4.92 -31.97
N PRO A 80 3.87 -4.58 -32.19
CA PRO A 80 3.06 -3.94 -31.15
C PRO A 80 2.94 -4.79 -29.88
N TYR A 81 2.86 -6.11 -30.02
CA TYR A 81 2.77 -7.03 -28.88
C TYR A 81 4.10 -7.13 -28.13
N VAL A 82 5.24 -7.10 -28.83
CA VAL A 82 6.57 -7.01 -28.21
C VAL A 82 6.70 -5.73 -27.39
N PHE A 83 6.15 -4.61 -27.87
CA PHE A 83 6.09 -3.37 -27.10
C PHE A 83 5.29 -3.50 -25.81
N GLY A 84 4.15 -4.20 -25.86
CA GLY A 84 3.37 -4.53 -24.65
C GLY A 84 4.18 -5.35 -23.64
N VAL A 85 4.94 -6.35 -24.11
CA VAL A 85 5.84 -7.17 -23.27
C VAL A 85 6.96 -6.33 -22.66
N VAL A 86 7.61 -5.47 -23.45
CA VAL A 86 8.67 -4.56 -22.97
C VAL A 86 8.10 -3.59 -21.94
N PHE A 87 6.92 -3.02 -22.20
CA PHE A 87 6.28 -2.10 -21.27
C PHE A 87 5.94 -2.79 -19.93
N ALA A 88 5.39 -4.00 -19.97
CA ALA A 88 5.15 -4.80 -18.78
C ALA A 88 6.45 -5.12 -18.03
N ALA A 89 7.52 -5.47 -18.75
CA ALA A 89 8.84 -5.71 -18.16
C ALA A 89 9.42 -4.45 -17.48
N VAL A 90 9.27 -3.27 -18.11
CA VAL A 90 9.67 -1.99 -17.52
C VAL A 90 8.91 -1.72 -16.22
N ILE A 91 7.59 -1.95 -16.20
CA ILE A 91 6.79 -1.81 -14.98
C ILE A 91 7.32 -2.74 -13.88
N VAL A 92 7.61 -4.00 -14.20
CA VAL A 92 8.14 -4.97 -13.23
C VAL A 92 9.48 -4.50 -12.68
N VAL A 93 10.39 -4.03 -13.54
CA VAL A 93 11.70 -3.51 -13.11
C VAL A 93 11.55 -2.28 -12.21
N VAL A 94 10.65 -1.36 -12.55
CA VAL A 94 10.35 -0.18 -11.72
C VAL A 94 9.72 -0.59 -10.39
N ALA A 95 8.80 -1.55 -10.38
CA ALA A 95 8.20 -2.06 -9.16
C ALA A 95 9.26 -2.68 -8.24
N ILE A 96 10.21 -3.44 -8.79
CA ILE A 96 11.33 -4.02 -8.05
C ILE A 96 12.29 -2.93 -7.54
N SER A 97 12.56 -1.88 -8.33
CA SER A 97 13.49 -0.82 -7.92
C SER A 97 12.95 0.06 -6.79
N GLN A 98 11.63 0.15 -6.65
CA GLN A 98 10.97 0.86 -5.56
C GLN A 98 11.03 0.10 -4.22
N ILE A 99 11.41 -1.18 -4.22
CA ILE A 99 11.64 -1.94 -2.98
C ILE A 99 12.91 -1.38 -2.34
N LYS A 100 12.75 -0.50 -1.34
CA LYS A 100 13.86 0.03 -0.54
C LYS A 100 14.58 -1.13 0.12
N ARG A 101 15.80 -1.41 -0.34
CA ARG A 101 16.68 -2.35 0.35
C ARG A 101 17.02 -1.76 1.73
N PRO A 102 16.86 -2.50 2.83
CA PRO A 102 17.31 -2.04 4.13
C PRO A 102 18.81 -1.76 4.02
N ARG A 103 19.20 -0.51 4.28
CA ARG A 103 20.62 -0.16 4.44
C ARG A 103 21.04 -0.75 5.77
N LEU A 104 21.75 -1.88 5.73
CA LEU A 104 22.47 -2.46 6.84
C LEU A 104 23.63 -1.54 7.24
#